data_AF-A0A436W147-F1
#
_entry.id   AF-A0A436W147-F1
#
_cell.length_a   1.000
_cell.length_b   1.000
_cell.length_c   1.000
_cell.angle_alpha   90.00
_cell.angle_beta   90.00
_cell.angle_gamma   90.00
#
_symmetry.space_group_name_H-M   'P 1'
#
loop_
_entity.id
_entity.type
_entity.pdbx_description
1 polymer ?
#
loop_
_entity_poly.entity_id
_entity_poly.type
_entity_poly.pdbx_seq_one_letter_code
_entity_poly.pdbx_strand_id
1 'polypeptide(L)'
;SEETAQIIDAEVRRLIDDAYSTAKAILTKKKKEWIALAQGLLEYETLTGEEIKQLIAGHKPARDLGDDTPPSRGSAVPKAGTGGRRKKGPEPEGGMEPQPQG
;
A
#
# COMPACT_ATOMS: atom_id res chain seq x y z
N SER A 1 -1.74 43.03 4.27
CA SER A 1 -0.54 43.64 4.87
C SER A 1 0.65 42.79 4.49
N GLU A 2 1.73 43.41 4.00
CA GLU A 2 2.94 42.69 3.57
C GLU A 2 3.64 42.02 4.78
N GLU A 3 3.78 42.75 5.87
CA GLU A 3 4.24 42.28 7.19
C GLU A 3 3.56 40.96 7.62
N THR A 4 2.24 40.86 7.46
CA THR A 4 1.49 39.65 7.83
C THR A 4 1.84 38.46 6.92
N ALA A 5 2.14 38.68 5.64
CA ALA A 5 2.62 37.63 4.75
C ALA A 5 4.06 37.21 5.13
N GLN A 6 4.94 38.17 5.41
CA GLN A 6 6.31 37.90 5.87
C GLN A 6 6.34 37.06 7.17
N ILE A 7 5.44 37.33 8.12
CA ILE A 7 5.27 36.53 9.35
C ILE A 7 4.80 35.10 9.03
N ILE A 8 3.85 34.93 8.10
CA ILE A 8 3.37 33.60 7.68
C ILE A 8 4.50 32.81 7.00
N ASP A 9 5.23 33.40 6.06
CA ASP A 9 6.33 32.74 5.35
C ASP A 9 7.48 32.35 6.30
N ALA A 10 7.75 33.17 7.32
CA ALA A 10 8.73 32.87 8.35
C ALA A 10 8.31 31.67 9.22
N GLU A 11 7.04 31.60 9.65
CA GLU A 11 6.54 30.47 10.44
C GLU A 11 6.44 29.18 9.62
N VAL A 12 6.01 29.26 8.35
CA VAL A 12 6.02 28.11 7.42
C VAL A 12 7.43 27.56 7.25
N ARG A 13 8.43 28.43 7.07
CA ARG A 13 9.84 28.01 7.02
C ARG A 13 10.26 27.33 8.32
N ARG A 14 9.98 27.95 9.48
CA ARG A 14 10.33 27.43 10.80
C ARG A 14 9.77 26.03 11.04
N LEU A 15 8.51 25.80 10.69
CA LEU A 15 7.85 24.49 10.81
C LEU A 15 8.48 23.41 9.92
N ILE A 16 8.88 23.76 8.69
CA ILE A 16 9.55 22.82 7.77
C ILE A 16 10.97 22.49 8.25
N ASP A 17 11.73 23.49 8.70
CA ASP A 17 13.09 23.30 9.21
C ASP A 17 13.10 22.47 10.52
N ASP A 18 12.16 22.72 11.43
CA ASP A 18 11.93 21.90 12.64
C ASP A 18 11.59 20.44 12.29
N ALA A 19 10.67 20.24 11.33
CA ALA A 19 10.25 18.90 10.91
C ALA A 19 11.40 18.12 10.23
N TYR A 20 12.17 18.77 9.36
CA TYR A 20 13.36 18.20 8.74
C TYR A 20 14.43 17.85 9.79
N SER A 21 14.72 18.76 10.72
CA SER A 21 15.67 18.55 11.81
C SER A 21 15.26 17.36 12.69
N THR A 22 13.98 17.29 13.05
CA THR A 22 13.39 16.19 13.83
C THR A 22 13.50 14.85 13.10
N ALA A 23 13.11 14.78 11.82
CA ALA A 23 13.21 13.56 11.01
C ALA A 23 14.66 13.08 10.86
N LYS A 24 15.58 14.01 10.59
CA LYS A 24 17.03 13.75 10.49
C LYS A 24 17.61 13.25 11.82
N ALA A 25 17.22 13.83 12.95
CA ALA A 25 17.64 13.39 14.28
C ALA A 25 17.13 11.97 14.59
N ILE A 26 15.87 11.65 14.25
CA ILE A 26 15.30 10.31 14.40
C ILE A 26 16.07 9.29 13.56
N LEU A 27 16.25 9.53 12.26
CA LEU A 27 16.98 8.63 11.35
C LEU A 27 18.45 8.43 11.77
N THR A 28 19.11 9.49 12.27
CA THR A 28 20.49 9.41 12.76
C THR A 28 20.58 8.60 14.07
N LYS A 29 19.63 8.80 15.00
CA LYS A 29 19.53 8.03 16.25
C LYS A 29 19.15 6.56 16.01
N LYS A 30 18.41 6.27 14.93
CA LYS A 30 17.95 4.94 14.51
C LYS A 30 18.73 4.39 13.31
N LYS A 31 20.00 4.77 13.16
CA LYS A 31 20.82 4.43 11.99
C LYS A 31 20.99 2.92 11.77
N LYS A 32 21.04 2.09 12.82
CA LYS A 32 21.14 0.63 12.69
C LYS A 32 19.86 0.07 12.06
N GLU A 33 18.72 0.44 12.59
CA GLU A 33 17.39 -0.01 12.15
C GLU A 33 17.06 0.54 10.75
N TRP A 34 17.43 1.79 10.46
CA TRP A 34 17.31 2.38 9.12
C TRP A 34 18.13 1.61 8.07
N ILE A 35 19.39 1.26 8.37
CA ILE A 35 20.22 0.46 7.46
C ILE A 35 19.65 -0.95 7.28
N ALA A 36 19.14 -1.59 8.34
CA ALA A 36 18.50 -2.90 8.25
C ALA A 36 17.25 -2.89 7.34
N LEU A 37 16.43 -1.84 7.42
CA LEU A 37 15.28 -1.66 6.52
C LEU A 37 15.70 -1.39 5.07
N ALA A 38 16.75 -0.58 4.86
CA ALA A 38 17.29 -0.33 3.52
C ALA A 38 17.87 -1.61 2.89
N GLN A 39 18.54 -2.45 3.69
CA GLN A 39 19.04 -3.75 3.26
C GLN A 39 17.89 -4.73 2.96
N GLY A 40 16.86 -4.78 3.81
CA GLY A 40 15.66 -5.60 3.54
C GLY A 40 14.92 -5.19 2.26
N LEU A 41 14.83 -3.90 1.95
CA LEU A 41 14.25 -3.43 0.68
C LEU A 41 15.11 -3.73 -0.55
N LEU A 42 16.42 -3.94 -0.39
CA LEU A 42 17.31 -4.42 -1.47
C LEU A 42 17.29 -5.95 -1.62
N GLU A 43 16.93 -6.69 -0.57
CA GLU A 43 16.88 -8.16 -0.55
C GLU A 43 15.50 -8.72 -0.97
N TYR A 44 14.41 -7.99 -0.72
CA TYR A 44 13.03 -8.46 -0.92
C TYR A 44 12.12 -7.52 -1.74
N GLU A 45 12.66 -6.41 -2.27
CA GLU A 45 11.99 -5.27 -2.97
C GLU A 45 10.90 -4.52 -2.17
N THR A 46 10.08 -5.24 -1.41
CA THR A 46 8.94 -4.75 -0.64
C THR A 46 8.91 -5.43 0.73
N LEU A 47 8.41 -4.70 1.74
CA LEU A 47 8.25 -5.21 3.10
C LEU A 47 6.84 -4.90 3.61
N THR A 48 6.18 -5.88 4.22
CA THR A 48 4.94 -5.65 4.96
C THR A 48 5.21 -4.93 6.29
N GLY A 49 4.16 -4.35 6.88
CA GLY A 49 4.25 -3.68 8.18
C GLY A 49 4.61 -4.61 9.35
N GLU A 50 4.60 -5.94 9.16
CA GLU A 50 5.05 -6.90 10.17
C GLU A 50 6.54 -7.25 9.99
N GLU A 51 6.98 -7.48 8.75
CA GLU A 51 8.39 -7.71 8.41
C GLU A 51 9.26 -6.49 8.78
N ILE A 52 8.72 -5.27 8.64
CA ILE A 52 9.36 -4.04 9.13
C ILE A 52 9.62 -4.10 10.65
N LYS A 53 8.67 -4.58 11.45
CA LYS A 53 8.86 -4.73 12.92
C LYS A 53 9.90 -5.81 13.22
N GLN A 54 9.85 -6.93 12.50
CA GLN A 54 10.79 -8.04 12.66
C GLN A 54 12.22 -7.61 12.34
N LEU A 55 12.44 -6.89 11.23
CA LEU A 55 13.74 -6.30 10.87
C LEU A 55 14.24 -5.28 11.91
N ILE A 56 13.35 -4.43 12.43
CA ILE A 56 13.68 -3.50 13.54
C ILE A 56 14.07 -4.26 14.82
N ALA A 57 13.44 -5.41 15.10
CA ALA A 57 13.80 -6.31 16.21
C ALA A 57 15.06 -7.15 15.95
N GLY A 58 15.57 -7.20 14.71
CA GLY A 58 16.77 -7.96 14.33
C GLY A 58 16.50 -9.35 13.74
N HIS A 59 15.26 -9.65 13.38
CA HIS A 59 14.87 -10.88 12.69
C HIS A 59 14.71 -10.62 11.17
N LYS A 60 15.18 -11.54 10.33
CA LYS A 60 14.97 -11.49 8.87
C LYS A 60 13.53 -11.90 8.50
N PRO A 61 12.93 -11.36 7.42
CA PRO A 61 11.68 -11.85 6.85
C PRO A 61 11.76 -13.35 6.53
N ALA A 62 10.71 -14.10 6.89
CA ALA A 62 10.62 -15.54 6.63
C ALA A 62 10.10 -15.85 5.22
N ARG A 63 10.65 -15.18 4.20
CA ARG A 63 10.37 -15.45 2.78
C ARG A 63 11.50 -16.28 2.20
N ASP A 64 11.17 -17.45 1.66
CA ASP A 64 12.08 -18.20 0.78
C ASP A 64 12.10 -17.52 -0.61
N LEU A 65 13.22 -17.57 -1.31
CA LEU A 65 13.49 -16.81 -2.56
C LEU A 65 12.80 -17.44 -3.80
N GLY A 66 11.62 -18.01 -3.61
CA GLY A 66 10.81 -18.70 -4.62
C GLY A 66 9.32 -18.36 -4.60
N ASP A 67 8.85 -17.50 -3.69
CA ASP A 67 7.48 -16.97 -3.71
C ASP A 67 7.46 -15.45 -3.53
N ASP A 68 7.85 -14.75 -4.59
CA ASP A 68 7.77 -13.29 -4.68
C ASP A 68 6.34 -12.75 -4.76
N THR A 69 5.32 -13.63 -4.87
CA THR A 69 3.91 -13.24 -4.99
C THR A 69 3.51 -12.31 -3.82
N PRO A 70 3.23 -11.01 -4.07
CA PRO A 70 2.85 -10.12 -2.98
C PRO A 70 1.50 -10.55 -2.42
N PRO A 71 1.30 -10.57 -1.08
CA PRO A 71 0.03 -10.97 -0.50
C PRO A 71 -1.08 -10.04 -0.99
N SER A 72 -1.95 -10.58 -1.83
CA SER A 72 -2.96 -9.81 -2.55
C SER A 72 -3.92 -9.13 -1.58
N ARG A 73 -3.71 -7.83 -1.35
CA ARG A 73 -4.63 -6.99 -0.59
C ARG A 73 -5.89 -6.79 -1.44
N GLY A 74 -6.83 -7.73 -1.31
CA GLY A 74 -8.17 -7.60 -1.86
C GLY A 74 -8.74 -6.23 -1.50
N SER A 75 -8.99 -5.40 -2.52
CA SER A 75 -9.41 -4.03 -2.30
C SER A 75 -10.80 -4.02 -1.68
N ALA A 76 -10.97 -3.28 -0.58
CA ALA A 76 -12.23 -3.24 0.20
C ALA A 76 -13.40 -2.51 -0.51
N VAL A 77 -13.27 -2.26 -1.81
CA VAL A 77 -14.33 -1.69 -2.65
C VAL A 77 -15.14 -2.83 -3.30
N PRO A 78 -16.44 -2.97 -3.00
CA PRO A 78 -17.28 -3.96 -3.66
C PRO A 78 -17.39 -3.65 -5.15
N LYS A 79 -17.06 -4.62 -6.01
CA LYS A 79 -17.08 -4.43 -7.47
C LYS A 79 -18.52 -4.36 -7.99
N ALA A 80 -19.05 -3.14 -8.08
CA ALA A 80 -20.35 -2.88 -8.67
C ALA A 80 -20.38 -3.23 -10.18
N GLY A 81 -21.26 -4.16 -10.57
CA GLY A 81 -21.81 -4.27 -11.92
C GLY A 81 -20.90 -4.73 -13.07
N THR A 82 -20.64 -6.03 -13.21
CA THR A 82 -20.39 -6.70 -14.51
C THR A 82 -20.85 -8.16 -14.45
N GLY A 83 -21.64 -8.67 -15.42
CA GLY A 83 -22.26 -10.01 -15.32
C GLY A 83 -21.98 -10.99 -16.48
N GLY A 84 -22.06 -12.29 -16.19
CA GLY A 84 -22.02 -13.44 -17.15
C GLY A 84 -20.61 -13.98 -17.46
N ARG A 85 -20.38 -15.20 -18.01
CA ARG A 85 -21.23 -16.37 -18.43
C ARG A 85 -20.28 -17.62 -18.49
N ARG A 86 -20.58 -18.92 -18.41
CA ARG A 86 -21.72 -19.79 -17.98
C ARG A 86 -21.14 -21.22 -17.69
N LYS A 87 -21.12 -21.73 -16.45
CA LYS A 87 -20.91 -23.18 -16.14
C LYS A 87 -22.28 -23.78 -15.74
N LYS A 88 -23.04 -24.33 -16.68
CA LYS A 88 -23.02 -25.74 -17.14
C LYS A 88 -23.69 -26.70 -16.13
N GLY A 89 -25.01 -26.81 -16.24
CA GLY A 89 -25.83 -27.95 -15.80
C GLY A 89 -26.66 -28.46 -17.01
N PRO A 90 -27.23 -29.67 -16.96
CA PRO A 90 -27.99 -30.26 -18.06
C PRO A 90 -29.39 -29.65 -18.23
N GLU A 91 -29.93 -29.79 -19.44
CA GLU A 91 -31.29 -29.38 -19.81
C GLU A 91 -32.33 -30.44 -19.44
N PRO A 92 -33.59 -30.02 -19.20
CA PRO A 92 -34.68 -30.65 -19.94
C PRO A 92 -35.67 -29.66 -20.58
N GLU A 93 -36.26 -30.12 -21.69
CA GLU A 93 -37.52 -29.75 -22.34
C GLU A 93 -38.20 -28.37 -22.10
N GLY A 94 -38.56 -27.71 -23.21
CA GLY A 94 -39.97 -27.31 -23.40
C GLY A 94 -40.34 -25.83 -23.61
N GLY A 95 -40.31 -25.38 -24.87
CA GLY A 95 -41.40 -24.54 -25.42
C GLY A 95 -41.31 -23.00 -25.36
N MET A 96 -41.78 -22.40 -26.45
CA MET A 96 -42.22 -20.99 -26.63
C MET A 96 -41.28 -19.83 -26.27
N GLU A 97 -40.65 -19.26 -27.32
CA GLU A 97 -40.21 -17.86 -27.31
C GLU A 97 -41.40 -16.90 -27.63
N PRO A 98 -41.60 -15.82 -26.87
CA PRO A 98 -42.35 -14.65 -27.33
C PRO A 98 -41.38 -13.58 -27.88
N GLN A 99 -41.61 -13.13 -29.12
CA GLN A 99 -40.84 -12.03 -29.72
C GLN A 99 -41.24 -10.66 -29.13
N PRO A 100 -40.31 -9.69 -29.03
CA PRO A 100 -40.62 -8.34 -28.60
C PRO A 100 -41.45 -7.58 -29.65
N GLN A 101 -42.32 -6.67 -29.18
CA GLN A 101 -43.07 -5.74 -30.02
C GLN A 101 -42.76 -4.29 -29.60
N GLY A 102 -42.68 -3.39 -30.58
CA GLY A 102 -42.75 -1.93 -30.40
C GLY A 102 -41.57 -1.27 -29.70
#